data_AF-A0A259SRR5-F1
#
_entry.id   AF-A0A259SRR5-F1
#
_cell.length_a   1.000
_cell.length_b   1.000
_cell.length_c   1.000
_cell.angle_alpha   90.00
_cell.angle_beta   90.00
_cell.angle_gamma   90.00
#
_symmetry.space_group_name_H-M   'P 1'
#
loop_
_entity.id
_entity.type
_entity.pdbx_description
1 polymer ?
#
loop_
_entity_poly.entity_id
_entity_poly.type
_entity_poly.pdbx_seq_one_letter_code
_entity_poly.pdbx_strand_id
1 'polypeptide(L)'
;DRLAFSNGIVTLAAGAVVLIWAFDAQVTRLIQLYIVGVFVSFTLSQLGMTRHWTRELRTEQDAAKRAAMKRSRIINAFGFCMTSAVLLVVLITKFVRGAYIAILAMAAVFLLMQAIHKHYTRVRRELALQDVGAAKALPSRVHAIVLVSHLHRPTMRALSYARASRPQVLEAVTVGDEPEDVAALRAEWERLEVPVALKVLDSPFREITRPVVAYVRSIHRESPRDLVVVYIPEYVVGHWWEALLHNQSALRLKGRLLFTPGVVVASVPWQLASSEGQTGLEERTPGTVPRAW
;
A
#
# COMPACT_ATOMS: atom_id res chain seq x y z
N ASP A 1 14.56 2.50 -1.59
CA ASP A 1 15.22 1.63 -2.59
C ASP A 1 15.72 0.26 -2.12
N ARG A 2 16.10 0.03 -0.83
CA ARG A 2 16.43 -1.34 -0.32
C ARG A 2 15.23 -2.30 -0.21
N LEU A 3 14.00 -1.78 -0.16
CA LEU A 3 12.77 -2.56 0.02
C LEU A 3 12.48 -3.52 -1.15
N ALA A 4 12.74 -3.11 -2.38
CA ALA A 4 12.52 -3.96 -3.55
C ALA A 4 13.48 -5.17 -3.57
N PHE A 5 14.73 -4.96 -3.15
CA PHE A 5 15.73 -6.03 -3.04
C PHE A 5 15.42 -6.98 -1.87
N SER A 6 15.08 -6.44 -0.69
CA SER A 6 14.79 -7.25 0.49
C SER A 6 13.49 -8.05 0.34
N ASN A 7 12.40 -7.42 -0.09
CA ASN A 7 11.13 -8.13 -0.31
C ASN A 7 11.24 -9.13 -1.47
N GLY A 8 12.05 -8.83 -2.48
CA GLY A 8 12.35 -9.75 -3.58
C GLY A 8 13.02 -11.03 -3.09
N ILE A 9 14.10 -10.92 -2.30
CA ILE A 9 14.81 -12.07 -1.75
C ILE A 9 13.89 -12.90 -0.85
N VAL A 10 13.14 -12.26 0.06
CA VAL A 10 12.21 -12.97 0.96
C VAL A 10 11.11 -13.69 0.17
N THR A 11 10.57 -13.06 -0.86
CA THR A 11 9.53 -13.69 -1.71
C THR A 11 10.08 -14.88 -2.50
N LEU A 12 11.28 -14.75 -3.07
CA LEU A 12 11.94 -15.85 -3.78
C LEU A 12 12.28 -17.00 -2.83
N ALA A 13 12.78 -16.70 -1.63
CA ALA A 13 13.08 -17.69 -0.61
C ALA A 13 11.81 -18.43 -0.16
N ALA A 14 10.73 -17.70 0.14
CA ALA A 14 9.44 -18.29 0.49
C ALA A 14 8.89 -19.17 -0.64
N GLY A 15 8.96 -18.70 -1.90
CA GLY A 15 8.58 -19.49 -3.06
C GLY A 15 9.39 -20.77 -3.23
N ALA A 16 10.72 -20.70 -3.02
CA ALA A 16 11.59 -21.87 -3.05
C ALA A 16 11.24 -22.89 -1.94
N VAL A 17 11.00 -22.43 -0.71
CA VAL A 17 10.57 -23.28 0.41
C VAL A 17 9.24 -23.98 0.10
N VAL A 18 8.26 -23.24 -0.41
CA VAL A 18 6.95 -23.80 -0.81
C VAL A 18 7.13 -24.86 -1.90
N LEU A 19 7.96 -24.61 -2.91
CA LEU A 19 8.24 -25.59 -3.97
C LEU A 19 8.94 -26.84 -3.43
N ILE A 20 9.97 -26.69 -2.58
CA ILE A 20 10.67 -27.83 -1.98
C ILE A 20 9.68 -28.68 -1.16
N TRP A 21 8.84 -28.05 -0.36
CA TRP A 21 7.84 -28.73 0.47
C TRP A 21 6.78 -29.44 -0.39
N ALA A 22 6.21 -28.77 -1.40
CA ALA A 22 5.15 -29.34 -2.23
C ALA A 22 5.63 -30.50 -3.13
N PHE A 23 6.92 -30.51 -3.50
CA PHE A 23 7.53 -31.56 -4.30
C PHE A 23 8.32 -32.58 -3.47
N ASP A 24 8.22 -32.54 -2.14
CA ASP A 24 8.88 -33.47 -1.21
C ASP A 24 10.40 -33.57 -1.45
N ALA A 25 11.03 -32.43 -1.77
CA ALA A 25 12.44 -32.31 -2.15
C ALA A 25 12.89 -33.22 -3.32
N GLN A 26 11.96 -33.70 -4.15
CA GLN A 26 12.29 -34.60 -5.26
C GLN A 26 12.90 -33.85 -6.45
N VAL A 27 14.23 -33.84 -6.51
CA VAL A 27 15.03 -33.17 -7.56
C VAL A 27 14.55 -33.51 -8.97
N THR A 28 14.15 -34.76 -9.21
CA THR A 28 13.65 -35.23 -10.51
C THR A 28 12.36 -34.53 -10.96
N ARG A 29 11.53 -34.03 -10.04
CA ARG A 29 10.33 -33.23 -10.34
C ARG A 29 10.66 -31.74 -10.45
N LEU A 30 11.51 -31.22 -9.56
CA LEU A 30 11.94 -29.80 -9.58
C LEU A 30 12.67 -29.43 -10.87
N ILE A 31 13.58 -30.29 -11.35
CA ILE A 31 14.31 -30.07 -12.61
C ILE A 31 13.35 -29.89 -13.79
N GLN A 32 12.20 -30.55 -13.77
CA GLN A 32 11.24 -30.47 -14.88
C GLN A 32 10.53 -29.12 -14.90
N LEU A 33 10.14 -28.61 -13.74
CA LEU A 33 9.56 -27.28 -13.61
C LEU A 33 10.54 -26.21 -14.13
N TYR A 34 11.83 -26.36 -13.78
CA TYR A 34 12.91 -25.51 -14.29
C TYR A 34 13.06 -25.60 -15.82
N ILE A 35 13.18 -26.82 -16.38
CA ILE A 35 13.32 -27.03 -17.83
C ILE A 35 12.17 -26.35 -18.59
N VAL A 36 10.93 -26.56 -18.16
CA VAL A 36 9.76 -25.93 -18.81
C VAL A 36 9.88 -24.41 -18.74
N GLY A 37 10.17 -23.83 -17.57
CA GLY A 37 10.29 -22.38 -17.41
C GLY A 37 11.40 -21.75 -18.27
N VAL A 38 12.56 -22.42 -18.34
CA VAL A 38 13.71 -21.97 -19.13
C VAL A 38 13.41 -22.06 -20.63
N PHE A 39 12.88 -23.19 -21.10
CA PHE A 39 12.55 -23.33 -22.52
C PHE A 39 11.40 -22.43 -22.93
N VAL A 40 10.37 -22.22 -22.10
CA VAL A 40 9.33 -21.20 -22.35
C VAL A 40 9.96 -19.82 -22.49
N SER A 41 10.84 -19.43 -21.56
CA SER A 41 11.51 -18.13 -21.60
C SER A 41 12.38 -17.96 -22.86
N PHE A 42 13.15 -18.98 -23.22
CA PHE A 42 13.94 -18.97 -24.45
C PHE A 42 13.05 -18.92 -25.68
N THR A 43 12.02 -19.75 -25.79
CA THR A 43 11.08 -19.75 -26.92
C THR A 43 10.40 -18.38 -27.08
N LEU A 44 9.90 -17.78 -25.98
CA LEU A 44 9.30 -16.45 -26.01
C LEU A 44 10.33 -15.36 -26.40
N SER A 45 11.56 -15.46 -25.91
CA SER A 45 12.63 -14.52 -26.27
C SER A 45 13.01 -14.62 -27.75
N GLN A 46 13.23 -15.84 -28.26
CA GLN A 46 13.54 -16.07 -29.68
C GLN A 46 12.39 -15.62 -30.59
N LEU A 47 11.14 -15.87 -30.20
CA LEU A 47 9.95 -15.35 -30.90
C LEU A 47 9.90 -13.82 -30.88
N GLY A 48 10.14 -13.23 -29.70
CA GLY A 48 10.19 -11.78 -29.50
C GLY A 48 11.26 -11.12 -30.37
N MET A 49 12.47 -11.67 -30.39
CA MET A 49 13.58 -11.18 -31.23
C MET A 49 13.28 -11.36 -32.72
N THR A 50 12.67 -12.48 -33.12
CA THR A 50 12.26 -12.70 -34.51
C THR A 50 11.22 -11.66 -34.95
N ARG A 51 10.24 -11.34 -34.09
CA ARG A 51 9.24 -10.30 -34.34
C ARG A 51 9.87 -8.90 -34.32
N HIS A 52 10.80 -8.64 -33.41
CA HIS A 52 11.54 -7.38 -33.30
C HIS A 52 12.32 -7.06 -34.58
N TRP A 53 13.17 -7.97 -35.05
CA TRP A 53 13.93 -7.80 -36.29
C TRP A 53 13.00 -7.72 -37.52
N THR A 54 11.89 -8.45 -37.52
CA THR A 54 10.90 -8.34 -38.60
C THR A 54 10.24 -6.96 -38.64
N ARG A 55 10.00 -6.33 -37.50
CA ARG A 55 9.46 -4.96 -37.41
C ARG A 55 10.49 -3.93 -37.88
N GLU A 56 11.73 -4.04 -37.43
CA GLU A 56 12.82 -3.09 -37.73
C GLU A 56 13.27 -3.15 -39.20
N LEU A 57 13.27 -4.35 -39.80
CA LEU A 57 13.53 -4.54 -41.24
C LEU A 57 12.54 -3.81 -42.17
N ARG A 58 11.38 -3.38 -41.67
CA ARG A 58 10.39 -2.62 -42.46
C ARG A 58 10.75 -1.15 -42.60
N THR A 59 11.53 -0.61 -41.67
CA THR A 59 11.88 0.82 -41.62
C THR A 59 13.33 1.08 -42.02
N GLU A 60 14.22 0.09 -41.91
CA GLU A 60 15.63 0.25 -42.24
C GLU A 60 15.86 0.25 -43.77
N GLN A 61 16.58 1.26 -44.28
CA GLN A 61 16.86 1.44 -45.71
C GLN A 61 18.30 1.08 -46.09
N ASP A 62 19.24 1.08 -45.14
CA ASP A 62 20.66 0.76 -45.36
C ASP A 62 20.86 -0.74 -45.69
N ALA A 63 21.46 -1.04 -46.84
CA ALA A 63 21.67 -2.39 -47.32
C ALA A 63 22.55 -3.24 -46.40
N ALA A 64 23.60 -2.66 -45.81
CA ALA A 64 24.54 -3.39 -44.95
C ALA A 64 23.89 -3.78 -43.61
N LYS A 65 23.16 -2.83 -43.00
CA LYS A 65 22.42 -3.07 -41.75
C LYS A 65 21.28 -4.05 -41.95
N ARG A 66 20.54 -3.96 -43.06
CA ARG A 66 19.49 -4.92 -43.42
C ARG A 66 20.04 -6.34 -43.58
N ALA A 67 21.22 -6.52 -44.16
CA ALA A 67 21.84 -7.84 -44.28
C ALA A 67 22.16 -8.45 -42.90
N ALA A 68 22.73 -7.65 -41.99
CA ALA A 68 22.97 -8.06 -40.62
C ALA A 68 21.68 -8.41 -39.86
N MET A 69 20.64 -7.58 -39.97
CA MET A 69 19.32 -7.83 -39.37
C MET A 69 18.65 -9.09 -39.93
N LYS A 70 18.74 -9.34 -41.25
CA LYS A 70 18.24 -10.58 -41.86
C LYS A 70 18.94 -11.81 -41.30
N ARG A 71 20.27 -11.77 -41.15
CA ARG A 71 21.05 -12.86 -40.54
C ARG A 71 20.62 -13.08 -39.09
N SER A 72 20.53 -12.03 -38.28
CA SER A 72 20.06 -12.12 -36.90
C SER A 72 18.65 -12.69 -36.81
N ARG A 73 17.73 -12.30 -37.70
CA ARG A 73 16.39 -12.87 -37.77
C ARG A 73 16.41 -14.37 -38.08
N ILE A 74 17.24 -14.82 -39.03
CA ILE A 74 17.35 -16.24 -39.39
C ILE A 74 17.89 -17.05 -38.21
N ILE A 75 18.92 -16.56 -37.53
CA ILE A 75 19.50 -17.21 -36.34
C ILE A 75 18.44 -17.32 -35.24
N ASN A 76 17.73 -16.23 -34.92
CA ASN A 76 16.68 -16.24 -33.90
C ASN A 76 15.49 -17.13 -34.30
N ALA A 77 15.11 -17.17 -35.58
CA ALA A 77 14.05 -18.04 -36.08
C ALA A 77 14.43 -19.52 -35.99
N PHE A 78 15.68 -19.86 -36.32
CA PHE A 78 16.20 -21.21 -36.14
C PHE A 78 16.24 -21.59 -34.65
N GLY A 79 16.72 -20.69 -33.79
CA GLY A 79 16.68 -20.86 -32.34
C GLY A 79 15.26 -21.04 -31.82
N PHE A 80 14.29 -20.29 -32.34
CA PHE A 80 12.87 -20.45 -32.02
C PHE A 80 12.36 -21.84 -32.40
N CYS A 81 12.66 -22.34 -33.61
CA CYS A 81 12.27 -23.68 -34.04
C CYS A 81 12.87 -24.77 -33.13
N MET A 82 14.17 -24.70 -32.83
CA MET A 82 14.83 -25.68 -31.96
C MET A 82 14.27 -25.66 -30.53
N THR A 83 14.18 -24.47 -29.92
CA THR A 83 13.69 -24.34 -28.54
C THR A 83 12.22 -24.74 -28.43
N SER A 84 11.39 -24.39 -29.44
CA SER A 84 9.99 -24.83 -29.50
C SER A 84 9.87 -26.34 -29.65
N ALA A 85 10.73 -26.98 -30.47
CA ALA A 85 10.75 -28.43 -30.60
C ALA A 85 11.10 -29.10 -29.28
N VAL A 86 12.12 -28.62 -28.57
CA VAL A 86 12.48 -29.14 -27.23
C VAL A 86 11.34 -28.93 -26.25
N LEU A 87 10.73 -27.74 -26.21
CA LEU A 87 9.59 -27.44 -25.34
C LEU A 87 8.42 -28.39 -25.61
N LEU A 88 8.10 -28.65 -26.88
CA LEU A 88 7.04 -29.57 -27.29
C LEU A 88 7.34 -31.02 -26.87
N VAL A 89 8.57 -31.50 -27.10
CA VAL A 89 9.01 -32.83 -26.68
C VAL A 89 8.92 -32.97 -25.16
N VAL A 90 9.38 -31.98 -24.40
CA VAL A 90 9.29 -31.99 -22.94
C VAL A 90 7.83 -32.03 -22.50
N LEU A 91 6.96 -31.21 -23.09
CA LEU A 91 5.54 -31.16 -22.73
C LEU A 91 4.84 -32.51 -22.97
N ILE A 92 5.05 -33.11 -24.15
CA ILE A 92 4.45 -34.40 -24.53
C ILE A 92 4.99 -35.53 -23.65
N THR A 93 6.32 -35.68 -23.57
CA THR A 93 6.94 -36.81 -22.87
C THR A 93 6.64 -36.84 -21.38
N LYS A 94 6.48 -35.67 -20.73
CA LYS A 94 6.16 -35.58 -19.31
C LYS A 94 4.69 -35.84 -19.01
N PHE A 95 3.79 -35.48 -19.91
CA PHE A 95 2.38 -35.83 -19.80
C PHE A 95 2.18 -37.35 -19.80
N VAL A 96 2.92 -38.07 -20.64
CA VAL A 96 2.85 -39.54 -20.75
C VAL A 96 3.49 -40.25 -19.55
N ARG A 97 4.54 -39.68 -18.94
CA ARG A 97 5.28 -40.30 -17.82
C ARG A 97 4.72 -39.95 -16.43
N GLY A 98 3.49 -39.43 -16.35
CA GLY A 98 2.81 -39.16 -15.07
C GLY A 98 3.31 -37.91 -14.31
N ALA A 99 4.14 -37.07 -14.94
CA ALA A 99 4.66 -35.85 -14.33
C ALA A 99 3.78 -34.61 -14.61
N TYR A 100 2.47 -34.81 -14.72
CA TYR A 100 1.50 -33.76 -15.04
C TYR A 100 1.43 -32.67 -13.95
N ILE A 101 1.81 -32.99 -12.70
CA ILE A 101 1.78 -32.06 -11.57
C ILE A 101 2.67 -30.84 -11.81
N ALA A 102 3.85 -31.00 -12.42
CA ALA A 102 4.74 -29.87 -12.71
C ALA A 102 4.16 -28.94 -13.78
N ILE A 103 3.53 -29.50 -14.81
CA ILE A 103 2.85 -28.75 -15.87
C ILE A 103 1.65 -28.00 -15.29
N LEU A 104 0.86 -28.67 -14.45
CA LEU A 104 -0.29 -28.06 -13.76
C LEU A 104 0.15 -26.91 -12.84
N ALA A 105 1.24 -27.09 -12.08
CA ALA A 105 1.79 -26.05 -11.22
C ALA A 105 2.23 -24.81 -12.03
N MET A 106 2.93 -25.02 -13.15
CA MET A 106 3.31 -23.92 -14.06
C MET A 106 2.09 -23.20 -14.63
N ALA A 107 1.06 -23.94 -15.06
CA ALA A 107 -0.18 -23.36 -15.56
C ALA A 107 -0.91 -22.55 -14.48
N ALA A 108 -0.95 -23.03 -13.23
CA ALA A 108 -1.53 -22.31 -12.11
C ALA A 108 -0.80 -21.00 -11.82
N VAL A 109 0.54 -21.00 -11.80
CA VAL A 109 1.35 -19.78 -11.64
C VAL A 109 1.09 -18.80 -12.78
N PHE A 110 1.04 -19.27 -14.03
CA PHE A 110 0.72 -18.44 -15.20
C PHE A 110 -0.66 -17.78 -15.09
N LEU A 111 -1.69 -18.55 -14.72
CA LEU A 111 -3.05 -18.03 -14.52
C LEU A 111 -3.11 -17.00 -13.39
N LEU A 112 -2.38 -17.23 -12.29
CA LEU A 112 -2.25 -16.26 -11.20
C LEU A 112 -1.62 -14.95 -11.68
N MET A 113 -0.51 -15.02 -12.43
CA MET A 113 0.13 -13.84 -13.01
C MET A 113 -0.83 -13.09 -13.96
N GLN A 114 -1.60 -13.81 -14.76
CA GLN A 114 -2.58 -13.22 -15.66
C GLN A 114 -3.76 -12.57 -14.89
N ALA A 115 -4.24 -13.21 -13.82
CA ALA A 115 -5.27 -12.65 -12.95
C ALA A 115 -4.80 -11.35 -12.27
N ILE A 116 -3.57 -11.33 -11.77
CA ILE A 116 -2.92 -10.14 -11.21
C ILE A 116 -2.85 -9.03 -12.26
N HIS A 117 -2.37 -9.33 -13.48
CA HIS A 117 -2.28 -8.34 -14.56
C HIS A 117 -3.66 -7.77 -14.94
N LYS A 118 -4.68 -8.63 -15.03
CA LYS A 118 -6.07 -8.22 -15.33
C LYS A 118 -6.63 -7.33 -14.22
N HIS A 119 -6.37 -7.66 -12.96
CA HIS A 119 -6.78 -6.85 -11.81
C HIS A 119 -6.16 -5.45 -11.88
N TYR A 120 -4.84 -5.34 -12.04
CA TYR A 120 -4.17 -4.03 -12.15
C TYR A 120 -4.65 -3.22 -13.36
N THR A 121 -4.94 -3.88 -14.48
CA THR A 121 -5.50 -3.20 -15.65
C THR A 121 -6.91 -2.67 -15.38
N ARG A 122 -7.73 -3.39 -14.61
CA ARG A 122 -9.06 -2.94 -14.18
C ARG A 122 -8.96 -1.71 -13.28
N VAL A 123 -8.12 -1.79 -12.25
CA VAL A 123 -7.85 -0.69 -11.31
C VAL A 123 -7.36 0.55 -12.06
N ARG A 124 -6.44 0.40 -13.03
CA ARG A 124 -5.96 1.52 -13.84
C ARG A 124 -7.06 2.20 -14.66
N ARG A 125 -8.05 1.44 -15.15
CA ARG A 125 -9.20 2.02 -15.88
C ARG A 125 -10.17 2.73 -14.94
N GLU A 126 -10.36 2.21 -13.74
CA GLU A 126 -11.22 2.80 -12.71
C GLU A 126 -10.62 4.10 -12.15
N LEU A 127 -9.30 4.16 -12.00
CA LEU A 127 -8.56 5.36 -11.60
C LEU A 127 -8.33 6.36 -12.75
N ALA A 128 -8.71 6.04 -13.98
CA ALA A 128 -8.55 6.96 -15.09
C ALA A 128 -9.51 8.15 -14.91
N LEU A 129 -8.99 9.38 -15.09
CA LEU A 129 -9.78 10.61 -15.00
C LEU A 129 -10.79 10.65 -16.17
N GLN A 130 -12.02 10.20 -15.93
CA GLN A 130 -13.10 10.21 -16.93
C GLN A 130 -13.76 11.59 -17.03
N ASP A 131 -13.90 12.30 -15.91
CA ASP A 131 -14.48 13.64 -15.84
C ASP A 131 -13.53 14.59 -15.11
N VAL A 132 -12.78 15.37 -15.91
CA VAL A 132 -11.82 16.37 -15.41
C VAL A 132 -12.54 17.54 -14.70
N GLY A 133 -13.80 17.80 -15.03
CA GLY A 133 -14.60 18.87 -14.41
C GLY A 133 -15.02 18.50 -12.99
N ALA A 134 -15.57 17.29 -12.80
CA ALA A 134 -15.89 16.77 -11.48
C ALA A 134 -14.64 16.60 -10.61
N ALA A 135 -13.50 16.18 -11.19
CA ALA A 135 -12.24 16.03 -10.47
C ALA A 135 -11.65 17.35 -9.95
N LYS A 136 -12.02 18.49 -10.54
CA LYS A 136 -11.58 19.83 -10.11
C LYS A 136 -12.52 20.49 -9.12
N ALA A 137 -13.69 19.91 -8.86
CA ALA A 137 -14.66 20.49 -7.94
C ALA A 137 -14.09 20.50 -6.51
N LEU A 138 -13.96 21.68 -5.92
CA LEU A 138 -13.62 21.81 -4.51
C LEU A 138 -14.78 21.32 -3.64
N PRO A 139 -14.49 20.71 -2.48
CA PRO A 139 -15.50 20.45 -1.46
C PRO A 139 -16.23 21.75 -1.07
N SER A 140 -17.51 21.63 -0.75
CA SER A 140 -18.35 22.80 -0.43
C SER A 140 -17.93 23.44 0.90
N ARG A 141 -17.60 22.63 1.90
CA ARG A 141 -17.07 23.05 3.21
C ARG A 141 -16.11 21.98 3.73
N VAL A 142 -15.24 22.37 4.66
CA VAL A 142 -14.36 21.49 5.41
C VAL A 142 -14.79 21.49 6.87
N HIS A 143 -15.22 20.32 7.35
CA HIS A 143 -15.53 20.07 8.76
C HIS A 143 -14.36 19.32 9.38
N ALA A 144 -13.58 19.99 10.22
CA ALA A 144 -12.49 19.38 10.95
C ALA A 144 -12.96 18.86 12.31
N ILE A 145 -12.65 17.61 12.60
CA ILE A 145 -12.91 16.94 13.87
C ILE A 145 -11.57 16.53 14.46
N VAL A 146 -11.28 16.94 15.69
CA VAL A 146 -10.11 16.46 16.42
C VAL A 146 -10.57 15.46 17.47
N LEU A 147 -10.09 14.22 17.40
CA LEU A 147 -10.43 13.22 18.41
C LEU A 147 -9.62 13.47 19.68
N VAL A 148 -10.34 13.57 20.80
CA VAL A 148 -9.78 13.89 22.11
C VAL A 148 -10.19 12.81 23.11
N SER A 149 -9.22 12.05 23.60
CA SER A 149 -9.40 11.18 24.77
C SER A 149 -8.98 11.91 26.05
N HIS A 150 -7.79 12.52 26.03
CA HIS A 150 -7.27 13.30 27.16
C HIS A 150 -6.55 14.56 26.65
N LEU A 151 -6.41 15.55 27.54
CA LEU A 151 -5.71 16.78 27.24
C LEU A 151 -4.20 16.61 27.48
N HIS A 152 -3.49 16.19 26.44
CA HIS A 152 -2.03 16.02 26.47
C HIS A 152 -1.36 16.75 25.31
N ARG A 153 -0.02 16.79 25.31
CA ARG A 153 0.79 17.46 24.28
C ARG A 153 0.41 17.02 22.83
N PRO A 154 0.23 15.72 22.52
CA PRO A 154 -0.24 15.31 21.19
C PRO A 154 -1.61 15.89 20.80
N THR A 155 -2.59 15.95 21.71
CA THR A 155 -3.91 16.54 21.48
C THR A 155 -3.80 18.02 21.18
N MET A 156 -3.03 18.77 21.98
CA MET A 156 -2.80 20.20 21.73
C MET A 156 -2.12 20.46 20.40
N ARG A 157 -1.20 19.59 19.99
CA ARG A 157 -0.56 19.68 18.67
C ARG A 157 -1.55 19.38 17.55
N ALA A 158 -2.40 18.37 17.71
CA ALA A 158 -3.45 18.05 16.74
C ALA A 158 -4.46 19.19 16.59
N LEU A 159 -4.90 19.80 17.70
CA LEU A 159 -5.74 21.00 17.69
C LEU A 159 -5.05 22.15 16.97
N SER A 160 -3.76 22.39 17.24
CA SER A 160 -3.01 23.47 16.58
C SER A 160 -2.92 23.24 15.06
N TYR A 161 -2.66 22.00 14.62
CA TYR A 161 -2.62 21.67 13.19
C TYR A 161 -4.00 21.79 12.52
N ALA A 162 -5.05 21.35 13.20
CA ALA A 162 -6.43 21.49 12.72
C ALA A 162 -6.87 22.96 12.66
N ARG A 163 -6.42 23.82 13.58
CA ARG A 163 -6.67 25.27 13.52
C ARG A 163 -5.90 25.93 12.40
N ALA A 164 -4.67 25.51 12.15
CA ALA A 164 -3.82 26.06 11.09
C ALA A 164 -4.41 25.82 9.68
N SER A 165 -5.19 24.75 9.48
CA SER A 165 -5.88 24.50 8.20
C SER A 165 -7.10 25.40 7.95
N ARG A 166 -7.49 26.23 8.94
CA ARG A 166 -8.63 27.17 8.88
C ARG A 166 -9.90 26.55 8.28
N PRO A 167 -10.39 25.43 8.82
CA PRO A 167 -11.63 24.82 8.37
C PRO A 167 -12.82 25.73 8.69
N GLN A 168 -13.92 25.58 7.94
CA GLN A 168 -15.15 26.33 8.19
C GLN A 168 -15.78 25.95 9.53
N VAL A 169 -15.66 24.68 9.92
CA VAL A 169 -16.11 24.17 11.22
C VAL A 169 -14.97 23.37 11.85
N LEU A 170 -14.66 23.67 13.12
CA LEU A 170 -13.67 22.93 13.91
C LEU A 170 -14.28 22.53 15.26
N GLU A 171 -14.32 21.24 15.52
CA GLU A 171 -14.82 20.68 16.77
C GLU A 171 -13.81 19.69 17.35
N ALA A 172 -13.65 19.72 18.67
CA ALA A 172 -13.00 18.65 19.41
C ALA A 172 -14.07 17.63 19.81
N VAL A 173 -13.87 16.36 19.47
CA VAL A 173 -14.83 15.30 19.75
C VAL A 173 -14.21 14.32 20.72
N THR A 174 -14.87 14.15 21.86
CA THR A 174 -14.57 13.10 22.83
C THR A 174 -15.70 12.09 22.87
N VAL A 175 -15.35 10.83 23.10
CA VAL A 175 -16.33 9.77 23.37
C VAL A 175 -16.18 9.42 24.84
N GLY A 176 -17.19 9.80 25.61
CA GLY A 176 -17.21 9.56 27.04
C GLY A 176 -17.80 8.20 27.36
N ASP A 177 -17.03 7.35 28.04
CA ASP A 177 -17.54 6.12 28.63
C ASP A 177 -17.96 6.34 30.09
N GLU A 178 -17.23 7.20 30.83
CA GLU A 178 -17.48 7.54 32.22
C GLU A 178 -17.82 9.04 32.38
N PRO A 179 -18.94 9.40 33.04
CA PRO A 179 -19.32 10.80 33.25
C PRO A 179 -18.25 11.62 33.99
N GLU A 180 -17.49 10.98 34.88
CA GLU A 180 -16.43 11.61 35.67
C GLU A 180 -15.26 12.06 34.79
N ASP A 181 -14.78 11.21 33.88
CA ASP A 181 -13.72 11.54 32.94
C ASP A 181 -14.11 12.67 31.99
N VAL A 182 -15.35 12.66 31.51
CA VAL A 182 -15.89 13.73 30.66
C VAL A 182 -15.96 15.05 31.42
N ALA A 183 -16.39 15.01 32.68
CA ALA A 183 -16.47 16.20 33.53
C ALA A 183 -15.07 16.76 33.82
N ALA A 184 -14.10 15.90 34.12
CA ALA A 184 -12.70 16.29 34.33
C ALA A 184 -12.10 16.93 33.07
N LEU A 185 -12.32 16.31 31.89
CA LEU A 185 -11.87 16.86 30.62
C LEU A 185 -12.50 18.22 30.32
N ARG A 186 -13.80 18.39 30.56
CA ARG A 186 -14.51 19.67 30.37
C ARG A 186 -13.94 20.76 31.28
N ALA A 187 -13.77 20.46 32.56
CA ALA A 187 -13.19 21.40 33.52
C ALA A 187 -11.77 21.82 33.12
N GLU A 188 -10.96 20.87 32.63
CA GLU A 188 -9.63 21.17 32.14
C GLU A 188 -9.63 22.02 30.85
N TRP A 189 -10.59 21.74 29.95
CA TRP A 189 -10.77 22.46 28.70
C TRP A 189 -11.13 23.93 28.93
N GLU A 190 -12.01 24.18 29.89
CA GLU A 190 -12.39 25.52 30.33
C GLU A 190 -11.23 26.23 31.03
N ARG A 191 -10.52 25.53 31.94
CA ARG A 191 -9.35 26.07 32.64
C ARG A 191 -8.24 26.53 31.70
N LEU A 192 -8.02 25.82 30.60
CA LEU A 192 -6.99 26.15 29.60
C LEU A 192 -7.51 27.06 28.47
N GLU A 193 -8.77 27.50 28.53
CA GLU A 193 -9.40 28.39 27.55
C GLU A 193 -9.17 27.91 26.10
N VAL A 194 -9.32 26.62 25.85
CA VAL A 194 -9.03 26.03 24.54
C VAL A 194 -10.04 26.60 23.52
N PRO A 195 -9.57 27.24 22.42
CA PRO A 195 -10.42 28.02 21.52
C PRO A 195 -11.17 27.16 20.50
N VAL A 196 -11.62 25.97 20.90
CA VAL A 196 -12.33 24.98 20.08
C VAL A 196 -13.46 24.39 20.92
N ALA A 197 -14.66 24.26 20.33
CA ALA A 197 -15.80 23.66 21.02
C ALA A 197 -15.55 22.17 21.29
N LEU A 198 -15.76 21.73 22.54
CA LEU A 198 -15.68 20.33 22.95
C LEU A 198 -17.08 19.69 22.86
N LYS A 199 -17.24 18.75 21.93
CA LYS A 199 -18.43 17.95 21.73
C LYS A 199 -18.24 16.57 22.33
N VAL A 200 -19.19 16.17 23.18
CA VAL A 200 -19.20 14.84 23.80
C VAL A 200 -20.19 13.97 23.03
N LEU A 201 -19.73 12.80 22.58
CA LEU A 201 -20.59 11.78 22.00
C LEU A 201 -20.90 10.70 23.03
N ASP A 202 -22.17 10.32 23.12
CA ASP A 202 -22.60 9.23 23.99
C ASP A 202 -22.11 7.87 23.45
N SER A 203 -21.63 7.03 24.38
CA SER A 203 -21.11 5.69 24.10
C SER A 203 -21.99 4.62 24.74
N PRO A 204 -23.13 4.24 24.12
CA PRO A 204 -24.09 3.31 24.74
C PRO A 204 -23.54 1.89 24.99
N PHE A 205 -22.31 1.58 24.57
CA PHE A 205 -21.72 0.24 24.67
C PHE A 205 -20.22 0.22 25.01
N ARG A 206 -19.66 1.31 25.58
CA ARG A 206 -18.21 1.41 25.86
C ARG A 206 -17.34 1.17 24.62
N GLU A 207 -17.80 1.68 23.48
CA GLU A 207 -17.14 1.52 22.20
C GLU A 207 -16.83 2.91 21.62
N ILE A 208 -15.57 3.34 21.64
CA ILE A 208 -15.15 4.65 21.08
C ILE A 208 -15.38 4.73 19.57
N THR A 209 -15.17 3.63 18.85
CA THR A 209 -15.11 3.64 17.38
C THR A 209 -16.48 3.87 16.73
N ARG A 210 -17.56 3.26 17.25
CA ARG A 210 -18.89 3.32 16.61
C ARG A 210 -19.53 4.71 16.67
N PRO A 211 -19.57 5.42 17.81
CA PRO A 211 -20.13 6.77 17.92
C PRO A 211 -19.43 7.77 17.00
N VAL A 212 -18.08 7.72 16.92
CA VAL A 212 -17.31 8.59 16.02
C VAL A 212 -17.69 8.35 14.56
N VAL A 213 -17.72 7.08 14.12
CA VAL A 213 -18.10 6.74 12.74
C VAL A 213 -19.55 7.12 12.45
N ALA A 214 -20.46 6.92 13.41
CA ALA A 214 -21.87 7.30 13.27
C ALA A 214 -22.04 8.82 13.14
N TYR A 215 -21.30 9.60 13.94
CA TYR A 215 -21.28 11.06 13.90
C TYR A 215 -20.69 11.60 12.59
N VAL A 216 -19.54 11.08 12.15
CA VAL A 216 -18.96 11.45 10.85
C VAL A 216 -19.93 11.14 9.70
N ARG A 217 -20.65 10.01 9.77
CA ARG A 217 -21.68 9.64 8.79
C ARG A 217 -22.95 10.49 8.88
N SER A 218 -23.28 11.12 10.02
CA SER A 218 -24.41 12.04 10.10
C SER A 218 -24.08 13.35 9.39
N ILE A 219 -22.87 13.88 9.60
CA ILE A 219 -22.38 15.08 8.91
C ILE A 219 -22.38 14.86 7.39
N HIS A 220 -21.83 13.73 6.92
CA HIS A 220 -21.79 13.42 5.49
C HIS A 220 -23.20 13.19 4.89
N ARG A 221 -24.18 12.73 5.69
CA ARG A 221 -25.57 12.56 5.23
C ARG A 221 -26.29 13.89 5.07
N GLU A 222 -26.03 14.84 5.96
CA GLU A 222 -26.62 16.20 5.87
C GLU A 222 -26.02 16.98 4.71
N SER A 223 -24.70 16.86 4.48
CA SER A 223 -23.99 17.55 3.40
C SER A 223 -23.00 16.62 2.67
N PRO A 224 -23.44 15.89 1.62
CA PRO A 224 -22.59 14.92 0.92
C PRO A 224 -21.37 15.52 0.20
N ARG A 225 -21.36 16.84 -0.02
CA ARG A 225 -20.26 17.57 -0.67
C ARG A 225 -19.24 18.15 0.32
N ASP A 226 -19.50 18.00 1.62
CA ASP A 226 -18.59 18.47 2.66
C ASP A 226 -17.46 17.47 2.88
N LEU A 227 -16.25 18.00 3.00
CA LEU A 227 -15.05 17.24 3.34
C LEU A 227 -14.95 17.16 4.85
N VAL A 228 -15.00 15.95 5.41
CA VAL A 228 -14.78 15.75 6.85
C VAL A 228 -13.33 15.33 7.08
N VAL A 229 -12.56 16.13 7.83
CA VAL A 229 -11.18 15.83 8.18
C VAL A 229 -11.11 15.41 9.65
N VAL A 230 -10.80 14.15 9.91
CA VAL A 230 -10.66 13.60 11.26
C VAL A 230 -9.19 13.55 11.64
N TYR A 231 -8.77 14.42 12.55
CA TYR A 231 -7.44 14.45 13.14
C TYR A 231 -7.36 13.45 14.30
N ILE A 232 -6.44 12.49 14.20
CA ILE A 232 -6.21 11.46 15.20
C ILE A 232 -4.80 11.67 15.78
N PRO A 233 -4.66 12.10 17.04
CA PRO A 233 -3.37 12.11 17.72
C PRO A 233 -2.84 10.68 17.84
N GLU A 234 -1.60 10.43 17.41
CA GLU A 234 -0.97 9.11 17.49
C GLU A 234 0.37 9.19 18.21
N TYR A 235 0.67 8.19 19.04
CA TYR A 235 1.97 8.04 19.69
C TYR A 235 2.91 7.26 18.76
N VAL A 236 4.05 7.85 18.41
CA VAL A 236 5.12 7.14 17.71
C VAL A 236 6.11 6.63 18.75
N VAL A 237 6.12 5.31 18.91
CA VAL A 237 7.00 4.57 19.81
C VAL A 237 8.27 4.15 19.08
N GLY A 238 9.38 4.04 19.82
CA GLY A 238 10.71 3.73 19.26
C GLY A 238 10.87 2.29 18.76
N HIS A 239 9.97 1.37 19.09
CA HIS A 239 10.06 0.00 18.63
C HIS A 239 8.75 -0.53 18.04
N TRP A 240 8.85 -1.30 16.96
CA TRP A 240 7.67 -1.82 16.22
C TRP A 240 6.75 -2.72 17.06
N TRP A 241 7.30 -3.44 18.05
CA TRP A 241 6.54 -4.28 18.97
C TRP A 241 5.68 -3.48 19.98
N GLU A 242 6.09 -2.27 20.35
CA GLU A 242 5.35 -1.37 21.25
C GLU A 242 4.13 -0.80 20.51
N ALA A 243 4.25 -0.62 19.19
CA ALA A 243 3.16 -0.13 18.35
C ALA A 243 1.99 -1.12 18.28
N LEU A 244 2.28 -2.43 18.39
CA LEU A 244 1.28 -3.49 18.43
C LEU A 244 0.42 -3.43 19.70
N LEU A 245 0.98 -3.00 20.82
CA LEU A 245 0.30 -2.94 22.12
C LEU A 245 -0.49 -1.64 22.31
N HIS A 246 0.03 -0.49 21.86
CA HIS A 246 -0.52 0.81 22.24
C HIS A 246 -1.48 1.46 21.24
N ASN A 247 -1.49 1.06 19.95
CA ASN A 247 -2.20 1.82 18.90
C ASN A 247 -3.39 1.07 18.23
N GLN A 248 -3.87 -0.03 18.83
CA GLN A 248 -4.90 -0.88 18.19
C GLN A 248 -6.24 -0.15 17.98
N SER A 249 -6.68 0.66 18.94
CA SER A 249 -7.96 1.39 18.86
C SER A 249 -7.97 2.44 17.73
N ALA A 250 -6.87 3.18 17.57
CA ALA A 250 -6.73 4.16 16.49
C ALA A 250 -6.63 3.48 15.13
N LEU A 251 -5.89 2.37 15.02
CA LEU A 251 -5.82 1.56 13.79
C LEU A 251 -7.19 1.03 13.37
N ARG A 252 -8.00 0.54 14.33
CA ARG A 252 -9.36 0.07 14.06
C ARG A 252 -10.28 1.20 13.60
N LEU A 253 -10.16 2.39 14.21
CA LEU A 253 -10.94 3.56 13.82
C LEU A 253 -10.56 4.08 12.44
N LYS A 254 -9.26 4.22 12.16
CA LYS A 254 -8.73 4.57 10.84
C LYS A 254 -9.23 3.60 9.78
N GLY A 255 -9.14 2.29 10.05
CA GLY A 255 -9.67 1.25 9.19
C GLY A 255 -11.14 1.48 8.83
N ARG A 256 -12.00 1.81 9.79
CA ARG A 256 -13.44 2.07 9.52
C ARG A 256 -13.72 3.41 8.83
N LEU A 257 -12.99 4.47 9.18
CA LEU A 257 -13.17 5.79 8.58
C LEU A 257 -12.71 5.83 7.12
N LEU A 258 -11.66 5.07 6.75
CA LEU A 258 -11.18 4.95 5.37
C LEU A 258 -12.23 4.39 4.40
N PHE A 259 -13.20 3.61 4.88
CA PHE A 259 -14.32 3.11 4.09
C PHE A 259 -15.52 4.07 4.03
N THR A 260 -15.38 5.30 4.56
CA THR A 260 -16.43 6.32 4.50
C THR A 260 -16.08 7.37 3.44
N PRO A 261 -16.87 7.48 2.35
CA PRO A 261 -16.62 8.48 1.31
C PRO A 261 -16.58 9.91 1.87
N GLY A 262 -15.73 10.77 1.31
CA GLY A 262 -15.63 12.18 1.73
C GLY A 262 -14.95 12.41 3.08
N VAL A 263 -14.35 11.37 3.68
CA VAL A 263 -13.63 11.47 4.96
C VAL A 263 -12.13 11.36 4.73
N VAL A 264 -11.38 12.34 5.24
CA VAL A 264 -9.92 12.32 5.31
C VAL A 264 -9.50 12.07 6.73
N VAL A 265 -8.65 11.06 6.94
CA VAL A 265 -8.06 10.76 8.26
C VAL A 265 -6.65 11.31 8.30
N ALA A 266 -6.40 12.27 9.21
CA ALA A 266 -5.11 12.91 9.41
C ALA A 266 -4.47 12.41 10.72
N SER A 267 -3.48 11.53 10.61
CA SER A 267 -2.67 11.09 11.76
C SER A 267 -1.71 12.20 12.19
N VAL A 268 -1.70 12.58 13.46
CA VAL A 268 -0.80 13.61 14.03
C VAL A 268 0.22 12.92 14.95
N PRO A 269 1.44 12.60 14.47
CA PRO A 269 2.38 11.70 15.16
C PRO A 269 3.24 12.38 16.23
N TRP A 270 2.97 12.16 17.52
CA TRP A 270 3.84 12.64 18.59
C TRP A 270 5.01 11.68 18.81
N GLN A 271 6.23 12.18 18.62
CA GLN A 271 7.46 11.43 18.88
C GLN A 271 7.75 11.45 20.38
N LEU A 272 7.84 10.27 20.98
CA LEU A 272 8.30 10.12 22.36
C LEU A 272 9.83 10.30 22.42
N ALA A 273 10.38 10.68 23.56
CA ALA A 273 11.83 10.77 23.74
C ALA A 273 12.55 9.45 23.41
N SER A 274 11.88 8.31 23.57
CA SER A 274 12.38 6.98 23.17
C SER A 274 12.52 6.77 21.67
N SER A 275 12.05 7.71 20.83
CA SER A 275 12.19 7.70 19.37
C SER A 275 13.28 8.65 18.84
N GLU A 276 13.98 9.38 19.73
CA GLU A 276 15.14 10.20 19.38
C GLU A 276 16.23 9.33 18.71
N GLY A 277 16.81 9.82 17.60
CA GLY A 277 17.84 9.11 16.82
C GLY A 277 17.36 8.13 15.74
N GLN A 278 16.05 7.84 15.61
CA GLN A 278 15.54 6.90 14.59
C GLN A 278 14.98 7.56 13.33
N THR A 279 14.60 8.84 13.41
CA THR A 279 13.86 9.52 12.33
C THR A 279 14.75 10.10 11.25
N GLY A 280 16.08 10.05 11.40
CA GLY A 280 17.05 10.49 10.39
C GLY A 280 16.96 11.98 10.02
N LEU A 281 16.14 12.77 10.74
CA LEU A 281 15.89 14.19 10.51
C LEU A 281 16.67 15.10 11.48
N GLU A 282 17.43 14.51 12.39
CA GLU A 282 18.23 15.25 13.36
C GLU A 282 19.64 15.47 12.81
N GLU A 283 19.81 16.47 11.95
CA GLU A 283 21.07 17.20 11.96
C GLU A 283 21.20 17.80 13.36
N ARG A 284 22.07 17.19 14.18
CA ARG A 284 22.55 17.80 15.42
C ARG A 284 23.01 19.21 15.08
N THR A 285 22.25 20.24 15.44
CA THR A 285 22.77 21.59 15.45
C THR A 285 23.87 21.62 16.52
N PRO A 286 25.16 21.71 16.17
CA PRO A 286 26.21 21.78 17.18
C PRO A 286 26.20 23.22 17.71
N GLY A 287 25.80 23.47 18.96
CA GLY A 287 26.06 24.79 19.52
C GLY A 287 25.36 25.28 20.77
N THR A 288 24.37 24.61 21.36
CA THR A 288 23.81 25.09 22.64
C THR A 288 24.45 24.36 23.81
N VAL A 289 25.62 24.86 24.22
CA VAL A 289 26.21 24.60 25.54
C VAL A 289 25.22 25.12 26.59
N PRO A 290 24.82 24.32 27.60
CA PRO A 290 24.02 24.84 28.71
C PRO A 290 24.86 25.85 29.48
N ARG A 291 24.42 27.11 29.51
CA ARG A 291 24.94 28.08 30.49
C ARG A 291 24.42 27.66 31.86
N ALA A 292 25.34 27.14 32.68
CA ALA A 292 25.12 27.00 34.11
C ALA A 292 24.96 28.40 34.72
N TRP A 293 23.83 28.60 35.41
CA TRP A 293 23.67 29.47 36.56
C TRP A 293 22.79 28.74 37.55
#